data_AF-A0A7X9BKI3-F1
#
_entry.id   AF-A0A7X9BKI3-F1
#
_cell.length_a   1.000
_cell.length_b   1.000
_cell.length_c   1.000
_cell.angle_alpha   90.00
_cell.angle_beta   90.00
_cell.angle_gamma   90.00
#
_symmetry.space_group_name_H-M   'P 1'
#
loop_
_entity.id
_entity.type
_entity.pdbx_description
1 polymer ?
#
loop_
_entity_poly.entity_id
_entity_poly.type
_entity_poly.pdbx_seq_one_letter_code
_entity_poly.pdbx_strand_id
1 'polypeptide(L)'
;MSTKVRNYVEVLFSDIPRTKKSQELKEEILANVTERFNAYIAQGKTENQAYSLAVSEMGDIDEMLQSIAPDRELKPKIDAYRVKRAKNTAIAVSLYIIGVAFLILFGGLPTMLDMDILEDTGGIIGLIVLLVFSAIATAMLVYTYLAVPQDIEPYLRERQKDDYDLGRVSEQKRMLFKSVSSLLWLAITIIYLLVSFTTGAWHISWIIFLIGSFVQQSIRTFMMIDSDKE
;
A
#
# COMPACT_ATOMS: atom_id res chain seq x y z
N MET A 1 -12.50 21.59 -21.08
CA MET A 1 -12.86 21.25 -19.69
C MET A 1 -12.58 22.50 -18.85
N SER A 2 -13.56 23.07 -18.15
CA SER A 2 -13.33 24.34 -17.44
C SER A 2 -12.52 24.09 -16.18
N THR A 3 -11.30 24.62 -16.14
CA THR A 3 -10.38 24.50 -14.99
C THR A 3 -11.02 24.99 -13.69
N LYS A 4 -11.96 25.95 -13.79
CA LYS A 4 -12.71 26.50 -12.64
C LYS A 4 -13.61 25.47 -11.94
N VAL A 5 -14.36 24.66 -12.68
CA VAL A 5 -15.26 23.64 -12.09
C VAL A 5 -14.45 22.55 -11.41
N ARG A 6 -13.38 22.09 -12.06
CA ARG A 6 -12.47 21.10 -11.47
C ARG A 6 -11.84 21.61 -10.17
N ASN A 7 -11.34 22.84 -10.16
CA ASN A 7 -10.74 23.43 -8.95
C ASN A 7 -11.77 23.57 -7.81
N TYR A 8 -13.01 23.95 -8.10
CA TYR A 8 -14.06 24.03 -7.10
C TYR A 8 -14.31 22.67 -6.43
N VAL A 9 -14.51 21.63 -7.22
CA VAL A 9 -14.73 20.27 -6.71
C VAL A 9 -13.51 19.74 -5.97
N GLU A 10 -12.29 20.07 -6.40
CA GLU A 10 -11.07 19.67 -5.68
C GLU A 10 -10.94 20.33 -4.32
N VAL A 11 -11.27 21.62 -4.21
CA VAL A 11 -11.29 22.33 -2.92
C VAL A 11 -12.38 21.78 -2.01
N LEU A 12 -13.56 21.48 -2.55
CA LEU A 12 -14.67 20.90 -1.80
C LEU A 12 -14.31 19.55 -1.16
N PHE A 13 -13.53 18.74 -1.88
CA PHE A 13 -13.08 17.41 -1.41
C PHE A 13 -11.71 17.44 -0.72
N SER A 14 -11.11 18.61 -0.45
CA SER A 14 -9.74 18.69 0.08
C SER A 14 -9.61 18.08 1.48
N ASP A 15 -10.66 18.20 2.30
CA ASP A 15 -10.68 17.73 3.68
C ASP A 15 -11.24 16.32 3.86
N ILE A 16 -11.76 15.74 2.77
CA ILE A 16 -12.43 14.43 2.75
C ILE A 16 -11.40 13.34 2.45
N PRO A 17 -11.39 12.22 3.21
CA PRO A 17 -10.53 11.09 2.91
C PRO A 17 -10.74 10.59 1.48
N ARG A 18 -9.63 10.25 0.79
CA ARG A 18 -9.67 9.64 -0.54
C ARG A 18 -10.02 8.15 -0.42
N THR A 19 -11.30 7.86 -0.20
CA THR A 19 -11.88 6.51 -0.30
C THR A 19 -12.47 6.30 -1.69
N LYS A 20 -12.71 5.04 -2.08
CA LYS A 20 -13.42 4.73 -3.34
C LYS A 20 -14.76 5.47 -3.44
N LYS A 21 -15.56 5.42 -2.38
CA LYS A 21 -16.86 6.10 -2.28
C LYS A 21 -16.73 7.64 -2.42
N SER A 22 -15.68 8.24 -1.86
CA SER A 22 -15.37 9.67 -1.99
C SER A 22 -14.93 10.06 -3.41
N GLN A 23 -14.16 9.20 -4.09
CA GLN A 23 -13.78 9.43 -5.49
C GLN A 23 -14.98 9.28 -6.43
N GLU A 24 -15.83 8.26 -6.23
CA GLU A 24 -17.05 8.06 -7.02
C GLU A 24 -17.99 9.28 -6.92
N LEU A 25 -18.23 9.79 -5.71
CA LEU A 25 -19.04 11.00 -5.53
C LEU A 25 -18.35 12.23 -6.12
N LYS A 26 -17.03 12.36 -5.97
CA LYS A 26 -16.29 13.46 -6.59
C LYS A 26 -16.47 13.46 -8.10
N GLU A 27 -16.41 12.29 -8.73
CA GLU A 27 -16.62 12.13 -10.18
C GLU A 27 -18.07 12.43 -10.57
N GLU A 28 -19.04 11.95 -9.80
CA GLU A 28 -20.47 12.21 -10.02
C GLU A 28 -20.79 13.71 -9.95
N ILE A 29 -20.32 14.38 -8.90
CA ILE A 29 -20.47 15.83 -8.71
C ILE A 29 -19.78 16.59 -9.84
N LEU A 30 -18.55 16.21 -10.18
CA LEU A 30 -17.78 16.86 -11.23
C LEU A 30 -18.48 16.70 -12.59
N ALA A 31 -19.03 15.53 -12.90
CA ALA A 31 -19.79 15.29 -14.12
C ALA A 31 -21.05 16.16 -14.17
N ASN A 32 -21.85 16.17 -13.10
CA ASN A 32 -23.13 16.89 -13.04
C ASN A 32 -22.93 18.41 -13.13
N VAL A 33 -22.00 18.98 -12.37
CA VAL A 33 -21.69 20.43 -12.42
C VAL A 33 -21.12 20.81 -13.78
N THR A 34 -20.26 19.97 -14.36
CA THR A 34 -19.69 20.24 -15.69
C THR A 34 -20.76 20.22 -16.77
N GLU A 35 -21.72 19.30 -16.69
CA GLU A 35 -22.85 19.21 -17.61
C GLU A 35 -23.71 20.48 -17.56
N ARG A 36 -24.14 20.90 -16.36
CA ARG A 36 -24.92 22.14 -16.17
C ARG A 36 -24.16 23.37 -16.62
N PHE A 37 -22.87 23.45 -16.30
CA PHE A 37 -22.00 24.55 -16.73
C PHE A 37 -21.98 24.65 -18.26
N ASN A 38 -21.75 23.54 -18.96
CA ASN A 38 -21.72 23.51 -20.43
C ASN A 38 -23.08 23.89 -21.04
N ALA A 39 -24.19 23.49 -20.42
CA ALA A 39 -25.54 23.88 -20.85
C ALA A 39 -25.74 25.40 -20.78
N TYR A 40 -25.25 26.07 -19.73
CA TYR A 40 -25.32 27.53 -19.61
C TYR A 40 -24.42 28.27 -20.57
N ILE A 41 -23.24 27.73 -20.89
CA ILE A 41 -22.39 28.25 -21.95
C ILE A 41 -23.11 28.15 -23.31
N ALA A 42 -23.77 27.04 -23.58
CA ALA A 42 -24.55 26.85 -24.82
C ALA A 42 -25.74 27.81 -24.93
N GLN A 43 -26.31 28.26 -23.80
CA GLN A 43 -27.34 29.30 -23.75
C GLN A 43 -26.80 30.73 -23.94
N GLY A 44 -25.49 30.89 -24.20
CA GLY A 44 -24.86 32.19 -24.41
C GLY A 44 -24.53 32.95 -23.12
N LYS A 45 -24.57 32.29 -21.95
CA LYS A 45 -24.15 32.92 -20.69
C LYS A 45 -22.63 33.07 -20.63
N THR A 46 -22.16 34.10 -19.93
CA THR A 46 -20.73 34.27 -19.68
C THR A 46 -20.20 33.17 -18.77
N GLU A 47 -18.91 32.88 -18.87
CA GLU A 47 -18.26 31.80 -18.11
C GLU A 47 -18.46 31.94 -16.57
N ASN A 48 -18.38 33.17 -16.05
CA ASN A 48 -18.58 33.43 -14.63
C ASN A 48 -20.04 33.28 -14.20
N GLN A 49 -20.99 33.66 -15.05
CA GLN A 49 -22.42 33.47 -14.78
C GLN A 49 -22.83 32.00 -14.85
N ALA A 50 -22.32 31.27 -15.85
CA ALA A 50 -22.55 29.84 -16.00
C ALA A 50 -22.02 29.06 -14.79
N TYR A 51 -20.84 29.43 -14.27
CA TYR A 51 -20.27 28.85 -13.07
C TYR A 51 -21.16 29.07 -11.84
N SER A 52 -21.52 30.33 -11.55
CA SER A 52 -22.33 30.64 -10.36
C SER A 52 -23.71 29.97 -10.42
N LEU A 53 -24.35 29.91 -11.60
CA LEU A 53 -25.63 29.19 -11.74
C LEU A 53 -25.46 27.68 -11.54
N ALA A 54 -24.46 27.06 -12.19
CA ALA A 54 -24.25 25.62 -12.13
C ALA A 54 -23.99 25.13 -10.69
N VAL A 55 -23.22 25.90 -9.90
CA VAL A 55 -22.98 25.59 -8.48
C VAL A 55 -24.25 25.77 -7.64
N SER A 56 -25.03 26.83 -7.87
CA SER A 56 -26.25 27.09 -7.10
C SER A 56 -27.38 26.07 -7.34
N GLU A 57 -27.48 25.56 -8.57
CA GLU A 57 -28.52 24.58 -8.94
C GLU A 57 -28.17 23.14 -8.58
N MET A 58 -26.90 22.86 -8.29
CA MET A 58 -26.47 21.55 -7.83
C MET A 58 -27.11 21.20 -6.48
N GLY A 59 -27.54 22.20 -5.70
CA GLY A 59 -28.31 22.00 -4.48
C GLY A 59 -27.45 21.56 -3.30
N ASP A 60 -27.95 20.61 -2.51
CA ASP A 60 -27.46 20.20 -1.19
C ASP A 60 -26.17 19.36 -1.27
N ILE A 61 -25.12 19.95 -1.84
CA ILE A 61 -23.77 19.38 -1.89
C ILE A 61 -23.34 18.99 -0.49
N ASP A 62 -23.65 19.81 0.51
CA ASP A 62 -23.32 19.56 1.90
C ASP A 62 -24.01 18.29 2.45
N GLU A 63 -25.27 18.02 2.09
CA GLU A 63 -25.98 16.77 2.42
C GLU A 63 -25.35 15.55 1.71
N MET A 64 -25.02 15.68 0.42
CA MET A 64 -24.34 14.62 -0.32
C MET A 64 -22.97 14.30 0.28
N LEU A 65 -22.21 15.32 0.68
CA LEU A 65 -20.91 15.16 1.34
C LEU A 65 -21.05 14.54 2.73
N GLN A 66 -22.09 14.88 3.50
CA GLN A 66 -22.37 14.25 4.80
C GLN A 66 -22.65 12.75 4.69
N SER A 67 -23.17 12.27 3.57
CA SER A 67 -23.44 10.84 3.35
C SER A 67 -22.18 9.97 3.13
N ILE A 68 -21.01 10.61 2.91
CA ILE A 68 -19.76 9.94 2.51
C ILE A 68 -18.57 10.36 3.36
N ALA A 69 -18.55 11.59 3.85
CA ALA A 69 -17.57 11.99 4.85
C ALA A 69 -17.81 11.15 6.10
N PRO A 70 -16.79 10.42 6.63
CA PRO A 70 -16.84 10.05 8.03
C PRO A 70 -17.09 11.35 8.77
N ASP A 71 -18.16 11.36 9.56
CA ASP A 71 -18.64 12.49 10.34
C ASP A 71 -17.44 13.35 10.78
N ARG A 72 -17.48 14.67 10.64
CA ARG A 72 -16.32 15.54 10.95
C ARG A 72 -15.76 15.27 12.37
N GLU A 73 -16.60 14.69 13.23
CA GLU A 73 -16.31 14.18 14.57
C GLU A 73 -15.61 12.80 14.63
N LEU A 74 -15.76 11.94 13.63
CA LEU A 74 -15.13 10.61 13.54
C LEU A 74 -13.67 10.66 13.08
N LYS A 75 -13.29 11.60 12.21
CA LYS A 75 -11.89 11.76 11.74
C LYS A 75 -10.86 11.80 12.89
N PRO A 76 -11.02 12.64 13.94
CA PRO A 76 -10.08 12.64 15.07
C PRO A 76 -10.09 11.34 15.86
N LYS A 77 -11.23 10.64 15.97
CA LYS A 77 -11.31 9.33 16.64
C LYS A 77 -10.53 8.25 15.89
N ILE A 78 -10.65 8.24 14.56
CA ILE A 78 -9.91 7.31 13.68
C ILE A 78 -8.41 7.54 13.84
N ASP A 79 -7.94 8.79 13.78
CA ASP A 79 -6.51 9.09 13.89
C ASP A 79 -5.96 8.81 15.30
N ALA A 80 -6.70 9.13 16.35
CA ALA A 80 -6.33 8.78 17.72
C ALA A 80 -6.23 7.25 17.91
N TYR A 81 -7.20 6.49 17.39
CA TYR A 81 -7.16 5.03 17.41
C TYR A 81 -5.95 4.49 16.64
N ARG A 82 -5.63 5.06 15.46
CA ARG A 82 -4.46 4.66 14.65
C ARG A 82 -3.14 4.86 15.40
N VAL A 83 -2.94 6.02 16.02
CA VAL A 83 -1.72 6.29 16.80
C VAL A 83 -1.62 5.33 17.98
N LYS A 84 -2.72 5.09 18.70
CA LYS A 84 -2.76 4.13 19.81
C LYS A 84 -2.43 2.71 19.34
N ARG A 85 -3.03 2.25 18.23
CA ARG A 85 -2.78 0.93 17.65
C ARG A 85 -1.34 0.76 17.19
N ALA A 86 -0.78 1.76 16.51
CA ALA A 86 0.62 1.73 16.06
C ALA A 86 1.58 1.64 17.24
N LYS A 87 1.36 2.46 18.28
CA LYS A 87 2.16 2.41 19.51
C LYS A 87 2.09 1.05 20.20
N ASN A 88 0.88 0.51 20.37
CA ASN A 88 0.70 -0.81 21.00
C ASN A 88 1.38 -1.91 20.19
N THR A 89 1.31 -1.85 18.85
CA THR A 89 1.97 -2.80 17.96
C THR A 89 3.49 -2.70 18.08
N ALA A 90 4.05 -1.48 18.08
CA ALA A 90 5.48 -1.27 18.24
C ALA A 90 5.99 -1.78 19.60
N ILE A 91 5.24 -1.57 20.69
CA ILE A 91 5.56 -2.08 22.02
C ILE A 91 5.56 -3.62 22.01
N ALA A 92 4.51 -4.25 21.47
CA ALA A 92 4.45 -5.71 21.38
C ALA A 92 5.61 -6.30 20.56
N VAL A 93 5.96 -5.69 19.42
CA VAL A 93 7.10 -6.11 18.60
C VAL A 93 8.42 -5.96 19.36
N SER A 94 8.59 -4.86 20.10
CA SER A 94 9.77 -4.65 20.94
C SER A 94 9.89 -5.72 22.03
N LEU A 95 8.77 -6.11 22.65
CA LEU A 95 8.75 -7.19 23.65
C LEU A 95 9.19 -8.54 23.06
N TYR A 96 8.77 -8.87 21.83
CA TYR A 96 9.25 -10.09 21.15
C TYR A 96 10.75 -10.05 20.91
N ILE A 97 11.27 -8.93 20.40
CA ILE A 97 12.70 -8.78 20.12
C ILE A 97 13.51 -8.88 21.41
N ILE A 98 13.06 -8.23 22.48
CA ILE A 98 13.70 -8.32 23.80
C ILE A 98 13.64 -9.76 24.31
N GLY A 99 12.49 -10.44 24.22
CA GLY A 99 12.37 -11.83 24.64
C GLY A 99 13.37 -12.76 23.93
N VAL A 100 13.53 -12.59 22.62
CA VAL A 100 14.51 -13.36 21.82
C VAL A 100 15.94 -12.98 22.19
N ALA A 101 16.23 -11.69 22.41
CA ALA A 101 17.54 -11.24 22.85
C ALA A 101 17.94 -11.85 24.20
N PHE A 102 17.01 -11.95 25.15
CA PHE A 102 17.23 -12.62 26.43
C PHE A 102 17.48 -14.12 26.26
N LEU A 103 16.75 -14.80 25.36
CA LEU A 103 17.02 -16.20 25.05
C LEU A 103 18.44 -16.40 24.49
N ILE A 104 18.87 -15.54 23.56
CA ILE A 104 20.22 -15.61 23.00
C ILE A 104 21.26 -15.27 24.07
N LEU A 105 21.03 -14.25 24.89
CA LEU A 105 21.97 -13.81 25.92
C LEU A 105 22.18 -14.87 27.01
N PHE A 106 21.12 -15.52 27.48
CA PHE A 106 21.18 -16.47 28.60
C PHE A 106 21.31 -17.94 28.16
N GLY A 107 20.84 -18.29 26.96
CA GLY A 107 20.90 -19.67 26.46
C GLY A 107 21.94 -19.88 25.36
N GLY A 108 22.08 -18.93 24.43
CA GLY A 108 22.93 -19.09 23.24
C GLY A 108 24.38 -18.61 23.42
N LEU A 109 24.58 -17.48 24.11
CA LEU A 109 25.91 -16.87 24.24
C LEU A 109 26.84 -17.65 25.19
N PRO A 110 26.38 -18.15 26.36
CA PRO A 110 27.24 -18.93 27.26
C PRO A 110 27.69 -20.25 26.62
N THR A 111 26.78 -20.93 25.91
CA THR A 111 27.05 -22.19 25.19
C THR A 111 28.00 -22.01 24.00
N MET A 112 27.99 -20.84 23.34
CA MET A 112 28.93 -20.55 22.24
C MET A 112 30.34 -20.16 22.71
N LEU A 113 30.49 -19.70 23.96
CA LEU A 113 31.75 -19.19 24.51
C LEU A 113 32.41 -20.18 25.49
N ASP A 114 31.92 -21.42 25.58
CA ASP A 114 32.34 -22.45 26.56
C ASP A 114 32.38 -21.89 27.99
N MET A 115 31.42 -21.02 28.33
CA MET A 115 31.31 -20.46 29.68
C MET A 115 30.47 -21.39 30.55
N ASP A 116 31.07 -21.95 31.61
CA ASP A 116 30.48 -22.85 32.62
C ASP A 116 29.32 -22.25 33.45
N ILE A 117 28.80 -21.09 33.04
CA ILE A 117 27.77 -20.36 33.75
C ILE A 117 26.41 -20.94 33.36
N LEU A 118 25.89 -21.83 34.20
CA LEU A 118 24.48 -22.29 34.15
C LEU A 118 24.03 -22.77 32.75
N GLU A 119 24.83 -23.56 32.01
CA GLU A 119 24.49 -23.98 30.62
C GLU A 119 23.06 -24.50 30.48
N ASP A 120 22.63 -25.41 31.38
CA ASP A 120 21.29 -26.00 31.34
C ASP A 120 20.20 -25.06 31.91
N THR A 121 20.54 -24.20 32.85
CA THR A 121 19.55 -23.35 33.55
C THR A 121 19.32 -22.01 32.86
N GLY A 122 20.35 -21.45 32.22
CA GLY A 122 20.29 -20.19 31.48
C GLY A 122 19.38 -20.27 30.25
N GLY A 123 19.44 -21.39 29.52
CA GLY A 123 18.51 -21.67 28.42
C GLY A 123 17.04 -21.73 28.86
N ILE A 124 16.77 -22.42 29.99
CA ILE A 124 15.41 -22.52 30.56
C ILE A 124 14.91 -21.14 31.02
N ILE A 125 15.76 -20.36 31.69
CA ILE A 125 15.41 -18.99 32.13
C ILE A 125 15.12 -18.10 30.91
N GLY A 126 15.98 -18.13 29.89
CA GLY A 126 15.79 -17.39 28.65
C GLY A 126 14.48 -17.77 27.94
N LEU A 127 14.14 -19.06 27.93
CA LEU A 127 12.89 -19.56 27.36
C LEU A 127 11.66 -19.09 28.15
N ILE A 128 11.70 -19.13 29.48
CA ILE A 128 10.59 -18.65 30.32
C ILE A 128 10.36 -17.15 30.09
N VAL A 129 11.44 -16.35 30.05
CA VAL A 129 11.35 -14.91 29.77
C VAL A 129 10.76 -14.64 28.38
N LEU A 130 11.22 -15.36 27.37
CA LEU A 130 10.65 -15.28 26.01
C LEU A 130 9.15 -15.58 26.01
N LEU A 131 8.73 -16.66 26.66
CA LEU A 131 7.33 -17.07 26.68
C LEU A 131 6.45 -16.03 27.38
N VAL A 132 6.88 -15.50 28.53
CA VAL A 132 6.15 -14.45 29.26
C VAL A 132 6.01 -13.19 28.42
N PHE A 133 7.10 -12.71 27.81
CA PHE A 133 7.05 -11.53 26.94
C PHE A 133 6.21 -11.78 25.69
N SER A 134 6.26 -12.98 25.12
CA SER A 134 5.42 -13.34 23.98
C SER A 134 3.93 -13.36 24.33
N ALA A 135 3.58 -13.84 25.53
CA ALA A 135 2.20 -13.90 26.01
C ALA A 135 1.65 -12.49 26.24
N ILE A 136 2.43 -11.61 26.88
CA ILE A 136 2.06 -10.21 27.11
C ILE A 136 1.90 -9.47 25.77
N ALA A 137 2.86 -9.63 24.86
CA ALA A 137 2.81 -9.01 23.53
C ALA A 137 1.60 -9.48 22.72
N THR A 138 1.32 -10.80 22.72
CA THR A 138 0.16 -11.37 22.02
C THR A 138 -1.15 -10.87 22.62
N ALA A 139 -1.28 -10.89 23.96
CA ALA A 139 -2.48 -10.40 24.64
C ALA A 139 -2.73 -8.91 24.33
N MET A 140 -1.68 -8.10 24.29
CA MET A 140 -1.77 -6.68 23.93
C MET A 140 -2.23 -6.48 22.48
N LEU A 141 -1.73 -7.27 21.54
CA LEU A 141 -2.14 -7.22 20.13
C LEU A 141 -3.60 -7.66 19.95
N VAL A 142 -3.99 -8.76 20.59
CA VAL A 142 -5.36 -9.28 20.55
C VAL A 142 -6.33 -8.27 21.17
N TYR A 143 -6.00 -7.71 22.33
CA TYR A 143 -6.81 -6.66 22.95
C TYR A 143 -6.95 -5.44 22.04
N THR A 144 -5.87 -4.99 21.43
CA THR A 144 -5.89 -3.84 20.51
C THR A 144 -6.74 -4.12 19.26
N TYR A 145 -6.74 -5.37 18.78
CA TYR A 145 -7.57 -5.82 17.66
C TYR A 145 -9.05 -5.92 18.03
N LEU A 146 -9.38 -6.39 19.24
CA LEU A 146 -10.76 -6.52 19.71
C LEU A 146 -11.35 -5.19 20.17
N ALA A 147 -10.52 -4.25 20.65
CA ALA A 147 -10.94 -2.93 21.12
C ALA A 147 -11.16 -1.91 20.00
N VAL A 148 -11.53 -2.37 18.79
CA VAL A 148 -11.94 -1.47 17.69
C VAL A 148 -13.33 -0.91 18.01
N PRO A 149 -13.49 0.42 18.07
CA PRO A 149 -14.80 1.05 18.22
C PRO A 149 -15.74 0.72 17.04
N GLN A 150 -16.99 0.37 17.33
CA GLN A 150 -17.98 0.00 16.30
C GLN A 150 -18.30 1.14 15.33
N ASP A 151 -18.17 2.40 15.75
CA ASP A 151 -18.39 3.58 14.91
C ASP A 151 -17.31 3.74 13.83
N ILE A 152 -16.09 3.27 14.07
CA ILE A 152 -14.97 3.40 13.11
C ILE A 152 -14.65 2.14 12.31
N GLU A 153 -15.17 0.98 12.73
CA GLU A 153 -14.90 -0.32 12.09
C GLU A 153 -15.16 -0.34 10.57
N PRO A 154 -16.29 0.21 10.04
CA PRO A 154 -16.57 0.18 8.62
C PRO A 154 -15.50 0.91 7.79
N TYR A 155 -15.03 2.06 8.28
CA TYR A 155 -14.02 2.88 7.60
C TYR A 155 -12.64 2.23 7.61
N LEU A 156 -12.29 1.51 8.67
CA LEU A 156 -11.05 0.75 8.73
C LEU A 156 -11.07 -0.43 7.76
N ARG A 157 -12.21 -1.12 7.67
CA ARG A 157 -12.38 -2.31 6.82
C ARG A 157 -12.39 -1.96 5.33
N GLU A 158 -13.10 -0.91 4.95
CA GLU A 158 -13.12 -0.41 3.57
C GLU A 158 -11.71 -0.02 3.12
N ARG A 159 -10.98 0.73 3.96
CA ARG A 159 -9.58 1.08 3.68
C ARG A 159 -8.66 -0.13 3.57
N GLN A 160 -8.84 -1.15 4.42
CA GLN A 160 -8.05 -2.38 4.32
C GLN A 160 -8.34 -3.14 3.02
N LYS A 161 -9.59 -3.13 2.56
CA LYS A 161 -9.97 -3.72 1.29
C LYS A 161 -9.35 -2.97 0.11
N ASP A 162 -9.40 -1.64 0.14
CA ASP A 162 -8.77 -0.80 -0.89
C ASP A 162 -7.26 -1.05 -0.98
N ASP A 163 -6.56 -1.12 0.16
CA ASP A 163 -5.11 -1.40 0.22
C ASP A 163 -4.77 -2.83 -0.27
N TYR A 164 -5.61 -3.80 0.07
CA TYR A 164 -5.49 -5.18 -0.40
C TYR A 164 -5.69 -5.29 -1.92
N ASP A 165 -6.72 -4.64 -2.46
CA ASP A 165 -7.02 -4.64 -3.89
C ASP A 165 -5.90 -3.93 -4.68
N LEU A 166 -5.37 -2.80 -4.18
CA LEU A 166 -4.19 -2.13 -4.74
C LEU A 166 -2.96 -3.04 -4.73
N GLY A 167 -2.70 -3.70 -3.59
CA GLY A 167 -1.60 -4.65 -3.42
C GLY A 167 -1.69 -5.79 -4.43
N ARG A 168 -2.88 -6.38 -4.61
CA ARG A 168 -3.13 -7.48 -5.55
C ARG A 168 -2.87 -7.08 -7.00
N VAL A 169 -3.29 -5.89 -7.41
CA VAL A 169 -3.01 -5.37 -8.77
C VAL A 169 -1.51 -5.22 -8.99
N SER A 170 -0.78 -4.66 -8.00
CA SER A 170 0.67 -4.53 -8.07
C SER A 170 1.39 -5.88 -8.10
N GLU A 171 0.89 -6.85 -7.33
CA GLU A 171 1.46 -8.19 -7.22
C GLU A 171 1.26 -8.99 -8.51
N GLN A 172 0.08 -8.90 -9.13
CA GLN A 172 -0.19 -9.50 -10.43
C GLN A 172 0.78 -8.97 -11.50
N LYS A 173 0.99 -7.65 -11.58
CA LYS A 173 1.98 -7.06 -12.51
C LYS A 173 3.40 -7.59 -12.25
N ARG A 174 3.79 -7.73 -10.98
CA ARG A 174 5.10 -8.31 -10.60
C ARG A 174 5.22 -9.80 -10.95
N MET A 175 4.17 -10.59 -10.77
CA MET A 175 4.14 -12.02 -11.12
C MET A 175 4.27 -12.24 -12.62
N LEU A 176 3.60 -11.41 -13.43
CA LEU A 176 3.73 -11.43 -14.89
C LEU A 176 5.17 -11.10 -15.32
N PHE A 177 5.77 -10.03 -14.77
CA PHE A 177 7.16 -9.68 -15.04
C PHE A 177 8.13 -10.81 -14.66
N LYS A 178 7.94 -11.44 -13.49
CA LYS A 178 8.78 -12.55 -13.03
C LYS A 178 8.71 -13.74 -13.99
N SER A 179 7.51 -14.07 -14.46
CA SER A 179 7.28 -15.17 -15.39
C SER A 179 7.95 -14.90 -16.74
N VAL A 180 7.74 -13.72 -17.32
CA VAL A 180 8.38 -13.32 -18.59
C VAL A 180 9.91 -13.29 -18.46
N SER A 181 10.44 -12.74 -17.38
CA SER A 181 11.88 -12.71 -17.11
C SER A 181 12.47 -14.13 -17.02
N SER A 182 11.79 -15.06 -16.34
CA SER A 182 12.27 -16.45 -16.25
C SER A 182 12.32 -17.16 -17.61
N LEU A 183 11.33 -16.92 -18.49
CA LEU A 183 11.33 -17.47 -19.85
C LEU A 183 12.44 -16.88 -20.71
N LEU A 184 12.70 -15.57 -20.58
CA LEU A 184 13.79 -14.90 -21.30
C LEU A 184 15.15 -15.45 -20.89
N TRP A 185 15.43 -15.60 -19.58
CA TRP A 185 16.69 -16.19 -19.11
C TRP A 185 16.90 -17.60 -19.64
N LEU A 186 15.84 -18.42 -19.64
CA LEU A 186 15.90 -19.76 -20.19
C LEU A 186 16.19 -19.75 -21.70
N ALA A 187 15.55 -18.86 -22.47
CA ALA A 187 15.82 -18.68 -23.89
C ALA A 187 17.26 -18.19 -24.15
N ILE A 188 17.74 -17.21 -23.39
CA ILE A 188 19.11 -16.69 -23.46
C ILE A 188 20.12 -17.81 -23.19
N THR A 189 19.89 -18.64 -22.19
CA THR A 189 20.77 -19.79 -21.88
C THR A 189 20.77 -20.82 -23.00
N ILE A 190 19.62 -21.14 -23.59
CA ILE A 190 19.54 -22.07 -24.73
C ILE A 190 20.31 -21.51 -25.94
N ILE A 191 20.10 -20.24 -26.28
CA ILE A 191 20.79 -19.57 -27.38
C ILE A 191 22.31 -19.54 -27.13
N TYR A 192 22.72 -19.19 -25.91
CA TYR A 192 24.12 -19.20 -25.50
C TYR A 192 24.74 -20.59 -25.69
N LEU A 193 24.09 -21.64 -25.21
CA LEU A 193 24.60 -23.01 -25.34
C LEU A 193 24.71 -23.42 -26.80
N LEU A 194 23.68 -23.19 -27.62
CA LEU A 194 23.70 -23.52 -29.04
C LEU A 194 24.85 -22.81 -29.78
N VAL A 195 25.02 -21.51 -29.54
CA VAL A 195 26.09 -20.72 -30.18
C VAL A 195 27.47 -21.13 -29.66
N SER A 196 27.61 -21.33 -28.35
CA SER A 196 28.91 -21.64 -27.73
C SER A 196 29.41 -23.05 -28.11
N PHE A 197 28.51 -24.04 -28.18
CA PHE A 197 28.86 -25.40 -28.61
C PHE A 197 29.18 -25.51 -30.11
N THR A 198 28.49 -24.75 -30.97
CA THR A 198 28.74 -24.79 -32.42
C THR A 198 30.00 -24.03 -32.82
N THR A 199 30.30 -22.91 -32.16
CA THR A 199 31.45 -22.05 -32.51
C THR A 199 32.72 -22.39 -31.72
N GLY A 200 32.62 -23.05 -30.56
CA GLY A 200 33.74 -23.27 -29.65
C GLY A 200 34.34 -21.97 -29.07
N ALA A 201 33.74 -20.82 -29.34
CA ALA A 201 34.24 -19.49 -28.99
C ALA A 201 33.68 -19.01 -27.64
N TRP A 202 33.92 -19.82 -26.59
CA TRP A 202 33.45 -19.55 -25.23
C TRP A 202 33.82 -18.14 -24.73
N HIS A 203 35.00 -17.66 -25.11
CA HIS A 203 35.54 -16.34 -24.77
C HIS A 203 34.77 -15.14 -25.36
N ILE A 204 33.96 -15.32 -26.41
CA ILE A 204 33.14 -14.26 -27.04
C ILE A 204 31.65 -14.46 -26.70
N SER A 205 31.20 -15.71 -26.62
CA SER A 205 29.79 -16.06 -26.47
C SER A 205 29.10 -15.47 -25.22
N TRP A 206 29.85 -15.10 -24.18
CA TRP A 206 29.31 -14.47 -22.97
C TRP A 206 28.65 -13.10 -23.21
N ILE A 207 28.96 -12.42 -24.33
CA ILE A 207 28.31 -11.16 -24.74
C ILE A 207 26.78 -11.33 -24.85
N ILE A 208 26.29 -12.54 -25.14
CA ILE A 208 24.86 -12.85 -25.21
C ILE A 208 24.15 -12.55 -23.87
N PHE A 209 24.83 -12.73 -22.73
CA PHE A 209 24.26 -12.41 -21.42
C PHE A 209 24.14 -10.90 -21.17
N LEU A 210 25.08 -10.10 -21.68
CA LEU A 210 25.01 -8.64 -21.61
C LEU A 210 23.83 -8.11 -22.45
N ILE A 211 23.66 -8.64 -23.67
CA ILE A 211 22.53 -8.32 -24.54
C ILE A 211 21.22 -8.75 -23.86
N GLY A 212 21.17 -9.96 -23.29
CA GLY A 212 20.01 -10.46 -22.57
C GLY A 212 19.61 -9.59 -21.38
N SER A 213 20.59 -9.11 -20.61
CA SER A 213 20.37 -8.19 -19.48
C SER A 213 19.79 -6.85 -19.94
N PHE A 214 20.28 -6.31 -21.06
CA PHE A 214 19.75 -5.09 -21.66
C PHE A 214 18.30 -5.26 -22.15
N VAL A 215 18.00 -6.39 -22.80
CA VAL A 215 16.64 -6.72 -23.24
C VAL A 215 15.69 -6.85 -22.04
N GLN A 216 16.10 -7.52 -20.96
CA GLN A 216 15.31 -7.62 -19.75
C GLN A 216 15.01 -6.25 -19.14
N GLN A 217 16.00 -5.35 -19.13
CA GLN A 217 15.83 -3.99 -18.60
C GLN A 217 14.86 -3.17 -19.47
N SER A 218 14.94 -3.31 -20.79
CA SER A 218 14.03 -2.64 -21.72
C SER A 218 12.58 -3.10 -21.56
N ILE A 219 12.35 -4.41 -21.40
CA ILE A 219 11.02 -4.98 -21.14
C ILE A 219 10.46 -4.48 -19.80
N ARG A 220 11.32 -4.42 -18.77
CA ARG A 220 10.94 -3.87 -17.47
C ARG A 220 10.46 -2.43 -17.57
N THR A 221 11.23 -1.58 -18.26
CA THR A 221 10.89 -0.17 -18.45
C THR A 221 9.62 0.00 -19.28
N PHE A 222 9.45 -0.78 -20.35
CA PHE A 222 8.24 -0.73 -21.17
C PHE A 222 6.98 -1.14 -20.39
N MET A 223 7.02 -2.25 -19.66
CA MET A 223 5.90 -2.68 -18.80
C MET A 223 5.58 -1.66 -17.70
N MET A 224 6.59 -0.96 -17.19
CA MET A 224 6.41 0.08 -16.17
C MET A 224 5.79 1.36 -16.76
N ILE A 225 6.21 1.77 -17.96
CA ILE A 225 5.64 2.94 -18.67
C ILE A 225 4.19 2.70 -19.09
N ASP A 226 3.85 1.50 -19.56
CA ASP A 226 2.48 1.17 -19.94
C ASP A 226 1.55 1.16 -18.71
N SER A 227 2.10 0.82 -17.53
CA SER A 227 1.35 0.83 -16.28
C SER A 227 1.01 2.22 -15.74
N ASP A 228 1.67 3.28 -16.20
CA ASP A 228 1.43 4.68 -15.82
C ASP A 228 0.42 5.40 -16.76
N LYS A 229 -0.01 4.73 -17.84
CA LYS A 229 -0.95 5.29 -18.84
C LYS A 229 -2.41 4.85 -18.65
N GLU A 230 -2.68 3.90 -17.76
CA GLU A 230 -4.02 3.51 -17.29
C GLU A 230 -4.37 4.22 -15.98
#